data_AF-A0A7C5P5V6-F1
#
_entry.id   AF-A0A7C5P5V6-F1
#
_cell.length_a   1.000
_cell.length_b   1.000
_cell.length_c   1.000
_cell.angle_alpha   90.00
_cell.angle_beta   90.00
_cell.angle_gamma   90.00
#
_symmetry.space_group_name_H-M   'P 1'
#
loop_
_entity.id
_entity.type
_entity.pdbx_description
1 polymer ?
#
loop_
_entity_poly.entity_id
_entity_poly.type
_entity_poly.pdbx_seq_one_letter_code
_entity_poly.pdbx_strand_id
1 'polypeptide(L)'
;MNRNVALTAMAWGIFFVWIGLSWIVTEYYGFPMDAYIAFGVGIILIGLNVARVGLGLKLSKFSLFIGVVALVFGGTALTGFKPSLWQTIILLIGLFIIAEAAASLTKSK
;
A
#
# COMPACT_ATOMS: atom_id res chain seq x y z
N MET A 1 -1.57 -5.88 24.42
CA MET A 1 -2.00 -6.08 23.02
C MET A 1 -0.86 -6.72 22.23
N ASN A 2 -1.12 -7.72 21.39
CA ASN A 2 -0.10 -8.34 20.52
C ASN A 2 0.42 -7.30 19.50
N ARG A 3 1.75 -7.22 19.28
CA ARG A 3 2.36 -6.25 18.35
C ARG A 3 1.77 -6.30 16.94
N ASN A 4 1.46 -7.50 16.42
CA ASN A 4 0.84 -7.63 15.09
C ASN A 4 -0.59 -7.07 15.07
N VAL A 5 -1.35 -7.30 16.15
CA VAL A 5 -2.70 -6.72 16.32
C VAL A 5 -2.61 -5.20 16.42
N ALA A 6 -1.63 -4.67 17.17
CA ALA A 6 -1.38 -3.24 17.30
C ALA A 6 -1.09 -2.58 15.95
N LEU A 7 -0.14 -3.13 15.17
CA LEU A 7 0.19 -2.62 13.84
C LEU A 7 -1.00 -2.69 12.87
N THR A 8 -1.76 -3.77 12.92
CA THR A 8 -2.94 -3.95 12.08
C THR A 8 -4.03 -2.94 12.44
N ALA A 9 -4.29 -2.73 13.73
CA ALA A 9 -5.23 -1.71 14.21
C ALA A 9 -4.78 -0.31 13.82
N MET A 10 -3.48 -0.01 13.94
CA MET A 10 -2.91 1.27 13.52
C MET A 10 -3.06 1.50 12.01
N ALA A 11 -2.79 0.50 11.17
CA ALA A 11 -2.97 0.60 9.72
C ALA A 11 -4.44 0.84 9.36
N TRP A 12 -5.38 0.16 10.01
CA TRP A 12 -6.81 0.43 9.83
C TRP A 12 -7.20 1.85 10.29
N GLY A 13 -6.69 2.30 11.43
CA GLY A 13 -6.91 3.67 11.90
C GLY A 13 -6.43 4.71 10.89
N ILE A 14 -5.21 4.57 10.38
CA ILE A 14 -4.65 5.45 9.35
C ILE A 14 -5.47 5.37 8.06
N PHE A 15 -5.89 4.17 7.64
CA PHE A 15 -6.74 3.96 6.47
C PHE A 15 -8.07 4.72 6.56
N PHE A 16 -8.78 4.61 7.69
CA PHE A 16 -10.05 5.32 7.87
C PHE A 16 -9.87 6.82 7.95
N VAL A 17 -8.81 7.31 8.61
CA VAL A 17 -8.46 8.73 8.61
C VAL A 17 -8.19 9.22 7.19
N TRP A 18 -7.42 8.46 6.40
CA TRP A 18 -7.09 8.81 5.02
C TRP A 18 -8.32 8.91 4.12
N ILE A 19 -9.22 7.92 4.19
CA ILE A 19 -10.47 7.94 3.42
C ILE A 19 -11.39 9.08 3.86
N GLY A 20 -11.56 9.28 5.18
CA GLY A 20 -12.39 10.35 5.71
C GLY A 20 -11.92 11.73 5.26
N LEU A 21 -10.61 11.99 5.35
CA LEU A 21 -10.02 13.23 4.85
C LEU A 21 -10.19 13.38 3.33
N SER A 22 -10.05 12.29 2.57
CA SER A 22 -10.21 12.32 1.11
C SER A 22 -11.64 12.65 0.69
N TRP A 23 -12.65 12.14 1.39
CA TRP A 23 -14.05 12.51 1.15
C TRP A 23 -14.33 13.95 1.50
N ILE A 24 -13.86 14.44 2.65
CA ILE A 24 -13.99 15.86 3.01
C ILE A 24 -13.36 16.74 1.91
N VAL A 25 -12.19 16.36 1.40
CA VAL A 25 -11.54 17.10 0.31
C VAL A 25 -12.37 17.09 -0.96
N THR A 26 -12.92 15.93 -1.32
CA THR A 26 -13.73 15.78 -2.54
C THR A 26 -15.04 16.58 -2.45
N GLU A 27 -15.74 16.48 -1.31
CA GLU A 27 -17.05 17.12 -1.12
C GLU A 27 -16.93 18.64 -0.94
N TYR A 28 -15.95 19.10 -0.16
CA TYR A 28 -15.82 20.52 0.17
C TYR A 28 -15.07 21.32 -0.90
N TYR A 29 -14.02 20.73 -1.50
CA TYR A 29 -13.18 21.43 -2.48
C TYR A 29 -13.42 20.98 -3.92
N GLY A 30 -14.27 19.97 -4.16
CA GLY A 30 -14.55 19.45 -5.50
C GLY A 30 -13.35 18.74 -6.16
N PHE A 31 -12.31 18.41 -5.39
CA PHE A 31 -11.08 17.86 -5.92
C PHE A 31 -11.16 16.32 -6.02
N PRO A 32 -10.89 15.70 -7.19
CA PRO A 32 -11.01 14.26 -7.36
C PRO A 32 -9.89 13.52 -6.61
N MET A 33 -10.24 12.86 -5.50
CA MET A 33 -9.29 12.16 -4.64
C MET A 33 -9.12 10.67 -4.97
N ASP A 34 -9.75 10.13 -6.01
CA ASP A 34 -9.75 8.71 -6.35
C ASP A 34 -8.33 8.13 -6.51
N ALA A 35 -7.48 8.78 -7.29
CA ALA A 35 -6.09 8.38 -7.50
C ALA A 35 -5.27 8.49 -6.20
N TYR A 36 -5.50 9.54 -5.41
CA TYR A 36 -4.84 9.80 -4.14
C TYR A 36 -5.24 8.77 -3.07
N ILE A 37 -6.52 8.38 -3.04
CA ILE A 37 -7.04 7.32 -2.18
C ILE A 37 -6.28 6.04 -2.48
N ALA A 38 -6.30 5.58 -3.73
CA ALA A 38 -5.61 4.35 -4.14
C ALA A 38 -4.12 4.38 -3.78
N PHE A 39 -3.44 5.50 -4.08
CA PHE A 39 -2.02 5.66 -3.78
C PHE A 39 -1.73 5.61 -2.27
N GLY A 40 -2.51 6.34 -1.46
CA GLY A 40 -2.35 6.36 -0.01
C GLY A 40 -2.66 5.02 0.64
N VAL A 41 -3.67 4.29 0.17
CA VAL A 41 -3.92 2.90 0.61
C VAL A 41 -2.70 2.01 0.32
N GLY A 42 -2.10 2.17 -0.86
CA GLY A 42 -0.86 1.48 -1.23
C GLY A 42 0.26 1.73 -0.23
N ILE A 43 0.52 3.01 0.09
CA ILE A 43 1.53 3.42 1.08
C ILE A 43 1.25 2.80 2.46
N ILE A 44 0.01 2.87 2.94
CA ILE A 44 -0.36 2.36 4.27
C ILE A 44 -0.09 0.86 4.38
N LEU A 45 -0.52 0.08 3.38
CA LEU A 45 -0.38 -1.38 3.40
C LEU A 45 1.07 -1.84 3.20
N ILE A 46 1.85 -1.16 2.35
CA ILE A 46 3.29 -1.44 2.22
C ILE A 46 3.99 -1.08 3.53
N GLY A 47 3.72 0.10 4.08
CA GLY A 47 4.28 0.56 5.36
C GLY A 47 3.98 -0.39 6.52
N LEU A 48 2.77 -0.94 6.59
CA LEU A 48 2.41 -1.98 7.55
C LEU A 48 3.32 -3.21 7.44
N ASN A 49 3.61 -3.68 6.22
CA ASN A 49 4.45 -4.85 6.02
C ASN A 49 5.93 -4.56 6.26
N VAL A 50 6.42 -3.37 5.90
CA VAL A 50 7.76 -2.90 6.26
C VAL A 50 7.93 -2.86 7.78
N ALA A 51 6.96 -2.31 8.51
CA ALA A 51 6.98 -2.27 9.97
C ALA A 51 6.95 -3.68 10.59
N ARG A 52 6.15 -4.61 10.03
CA ARG A 52 6.15 -6.01 10.47
C ARG A 52 7.54 -6.64 10.34
N VAL A 53 8.18 -6.47 9.18
CA VAL A 53 9.51 -7.00 8.91
C VAL A 53 10.55 -6.42 9.89
N GLY A 54 10.56 -5.09 10.09
CA GLY A 54 11.48 -4.44 11.03
C GLY A 54 11.31 -4.89 12.49
N LEU A 55 10.16 -5.46 12.84
CA LEU A 55 9.86 -6.00 14.16
C LEU A 55 9.99 -7.54 14.24
N GLY A 56 10.56 -8.19 13.21
CA GLY A 56 10.71 -9.64 13.14
C GLY A 56 9.39 -10.40 12.96
N LEU A 57 8.31 -9.72 12.58
CA LEU A 57 7.00 -10.32 12.33
C LEU A 57 6.88 -10.84 10.90
N LYS A 58 6.07 -11.87 10.70
CA LYS A 58 5.75 -12.37 9.35
C LYS A 58 4.95 -11.31 8.58
N LEU A 59 5.40 -10.99 7.38
CA LEU A 59 4.63 -10.21 6.41
C LEU A 59 3.32 -10.92 6.05
N SER A 60 2.32 -10.14 5.68
CA SER A 60 1.08 -10.66 5.09
C SER A 60 1.13 -10.43 3.59
N LYS A 61 1.34 -11.53 2.85
CA LYS A 61 1.39 -11.52 1.37
C LYS A 61 0.13 -10.90 0.77
N PHE A 62 -1.02 -11.13 1.37
CA PHE A 62 -2.30 -10.54 0.96
C PHE A 62 -2.27 -9.01 1.05
N SER A 63 -1.93 -8.46 2.23
CA SER A 63 -1.89 -7.00 2.41
C SER A 63 -0.79 -6.35 1.57
N LEU A 64 0.35 -7.02 1.40
CA LEU A 64 1.44 -6.54 0.56
C LEU A 64 1.03 -6.49 -0.92
N PHE A 65 0.37 -7.55 -1.43
CA PHE A 65 -0.15 -7.61 -2.78
C PHE A 65 -1.14 -6.46 -3.05
N ILE A 66 -2.13 -6.29 -2.18
CA ILE A 66 -3.09 -5.17 -2.30
C ILE A 66 -2.36 -3.83 -2.24
N GLY A 67 -1.38 -3.68 -1.34
CA GLY A 67 -0.59 -2.46 -1.23
C GLY A 67 0.17 -2.13 -2.51
N VAL A 68 0.84 -3.10 -3.12
CA VAL A 68 1.57 -2.94 -4.38
C VAL A 68 0.61 -2.59 -5.52
N VAL A 69 -0.52 -3.29 -5.64
CA VAL A 69 -1.56 -3.00 -6.63
C VAL A 69 -2.06 -1.57 -6.48
N ALA A 70 -2.49 -1.19 -5.28
CA ALA A 70 -3.03 0.14 -5.01
C ALA A 70 -2.00 1.24 -5.25
N LEU A 71 -0.73 1.03 -4.88
CA LEU A 71 0.36 1.98 -5.13
C LEU A 71 0.61 2.19 -6.64
N VAL A 72 0.65 1.10 -7.42
CA VAL A 72 0.85 1.17 -8.88
C VAL A 72 -0.32 1.88 -9.54
N PHE A 73 -1.55 1.44 -9.30
CA PHE A 73 -2.72 2.06 -9.93
C PHE A 73 -2.93 3.51 -9.50
N GLY A 74 -2.77 3.81 -8.20
CA GLY A 74 -2.83 5.18 -7.70
C GLY A 74 -1.72 6.06 -8.29
N GLY A 75 -0.47 5.60 -8.25
CA GLY A 75 0.67 6.36 -8.75
C GLY A 75 0.64 6.61 -10.26
N THR A 76 0.20 5.62 -11.04
CA THR A 76 0.03 5.79 -12.49
C THR A 76 -1.11 6.76 -12.81
N ALA A 77 -2.24 6.67 -12.10
CA ALA A 77 -3.33 7.64 -12.24
C ALA A 77 -2.88 9.08 -11.89
N LEU A 78 -2.10 9.26 -10.82
CA LEU A 78 -1.57 10.57 -10.41
C LEU A 78 -0.62 11.21 -11.43
N THR A 79 0.10 10.40 -12.20
CA THR A 79 1.05 10.90 -13.22
C THR A 79 0.40 11.06 -14.59
N GLY A 80 -0.87 10.67 -14.75
CA GLY A 80 -1.52 10.56 -16.06
C GLY A 80 -0.96 9.44 -16.95
N PHE A 81 -0.04 8.63 -16.42
CA PHE A 81 0.56 7.51 -17.13
C PHE A 81 -0.45 6.36 -17.20
N LYS A 82 -0.75 5.88 -18.40
CA LYS A 82 -1.69 4.78 -18.65
C LYS A 82 -0.91 3.58 -19.18
N PRO A 83 -0.29 2.76 -18.30
CA PRO A 83 0.38 1.54 -18.74
C PRO A 83 -0.62 0.61 -19.40
N SER A 84 -0.16 -0.12 -20.44
CA SER A 84 -0.96 -1.20 -21.01
C SER A 84 -1.16 -2.32 -19.98
N LEU A 85 -2.20 -3.13 -20.14
CA LEU A 85 -2.48 -4.25 -19.23
C LEU A 85 -1.24 -5.14 -19.01
N TRP A 86 -0.51 -5.46 -20.08
CA TRP A 86 0.70 -6.28 -20.01
C TRP A 86 1.83 -5.60 -19.23
N GLN A 87 2.04 -4.31 -19.42
CA GLN A 87 3.04 -3.54 -18.66
C GLN A 87 2.70 -3.52 -17.17
N THR A 88 1.42 -3.33 -16.82
CA THR A 88 0.96 -3.34 -15.44
C THR A 88 1.17 -4.71 -14.79
N ILE A 89 0.83 -5.81 -15.50
CA ILE A 89 1.03 -7.17 -14.98
C ILE A 89 2.51 -7.43 -14.70
N ILE A 90 3.40 -7.11 -15.65
CA ILE A 90 4.85 -7.31 -15.49
C ILE A 90 5.37 -6.49 -14.30
N LEU A 91 4.93 -5.23 -14.17
CA LEU A 91 5.31 -4.35 -13.07
C LEU A 91 4.88 -4.92 -11.71
N LEU A 92 3.63 -5.40 -11.59
CA LEU A 92 3.12 -6.00 -10.35
C LEU A 92 3.90 -7.25 -9.96
N ILE A 93 4.21 -8.12 -10.92
CA ILE A 93 5.03 -9.33 -10.68
C ILE A 93 6.42 -8.92 -10.19
N GLY A 94 7.10 -7.99 -10.88
CA GLY A 94 8.43 -7.52 -10.49
C GLY A 94 8.45 -6.93 -9.08
N LEU A 95 7.49 -6.06 -8.76
CA LEU A 95 7.37 -5.46 -7.43
C LEU A 95 7.08 -6.50 -6.35
N PHE A 96 6.25 -7.50 -6.63
CA PHE A 96 5.98 -8.60 -5.70
C PHE A 96 7.24 -9.41 -5.41
N ILE A 97 8.01 -9.76 -6.45
CA ILE A 97 9.30 -10.46 -6.30
C ILE A 97 10.28 -9.64 -5.46
N ILE A 98 10.45 -8.35 -5.76
CA ILE A 98 11.32 -7.45 -5.01
C ILE A 98 10.90 -7.41 -3.54
N ALA A 99 9.61 -7.30 -3.26
CA ALA A 99 9.10 -7.24 -1.90
C ALA A 99 9.31 -8.56 -1.13
N GLU A 100 9.11 -9.71 -1.77
CA GLU A 100 9.41 -11.02 -1.16
C GLU A 100 10.92 -11.20 -0.92
N ALA A 101 11.76 -10.80 -1.87
CA ALA A 101 13.22 -10.86 -1.73
C ALA A 101 13.72 -9.93 -0.62
N ALA A 102 13.24 -8.69 -0.57
CA ALA A 102 13.58 -7.76 0.51
C ALA A 102 13.20 -8.34 1.88
N ALA A 103 12.02 -8.94 1.99
CA ALA A 103 11.57 -9.59 3.21
C ALA A 103 12.43 -10.80 3.62
N SER A 104 12.94 -11.59 2.66
CA SER A 104 13.78 -12.75 2.97
C SER A 104 15.15 -12.33 3.51
N LEU A 105 15.74 -11.25 2.97
CA LEU A 105 17.03 -10.70 3.42
C LEU A 105 16.98 -10.22 4.87
N THR A 106 15.88 -9.61 5.30
CA THR A 106 15.69 -9.17 6.69
C THR A 106 15.53 -10.30 7.70
N LYS A 107 15.24 -11.53 7.27
CA LYS A 107 15.15 -12.70 8.18
C LYS A 107 16.51 -13.35 8.47
N SER A 108 17.55 -13.04 7.70
CA SER A 108 18.87 -13.65 7.88
C SER A 108 19.77 -12.89 8.86
N LYS A 109 19.26 -11.81 9.47
CA LYS A 109 19.87 -11.10 10.59
C LYS A 109 19.13 -11.47 11.87
#